data_AF-U2J5D7-F1
#
_entry.id   AF-U2J5D7-F1
#
_cell.length_a   1.000
_cell.length_b   1.000
_cell.length_c   1.000
_cell.angle_alpha   90.00
_cell.angle_beta   90.00
_cell.angle_gamma   90.00
#
_symmetry.space_group_name_H-M   'P 1'
#
loop_
_entity.id
_entity.type
_entity.pdbx_description
1 polymer ?
#
loop_
_entity_poly.entity_id
_entity_poly.type
_entity_poly.pdbx_seq_one_letter_code
_entity_poly.pdbx_strand_id
1 'polypeptide(L)'
;MKVIALLFSILFVLYSHGQTNPKKGMTYDKENMMYYHISNDDKYLYLNFYKDEYASKVTNLGGIKIFFNMTSKKDTINVPNVVYPVYAYPNKDFEVIVARGFTGVPDRKMSVYNKYGITAEAKYKEISGKSKYEKDYSIFKGKISIPRSVLKSNNNTLSIMVLLRGVRLQPLPVGATLGTLMNTTPEEDIYFSNIQNWSHNWINYDLK
;
A
#
# COMPACT_ATOMS: atom_id res chain seq x y z
N MET A 1 -21.12 45.11 10.05
CA MET A 1 -19.74 44.73 9.67
C MET A 1 -18.98 43.89 10.70
N LYS A 2 -19.15 44.07 12.02
CA LYS A 2 -18.38 43.31 13.04
C LYS A 2 -18.72 41.80 13.13
N VAL A 3 -19.93 41.39 12.75
CA VAL A 3 -20.38 39.98 12.81
C VAL A 3 -19.77 39.12 11.68
N ILE A 4 -19.51 39.71 10.51
CA ILE A 4 -18.95 38.99 9.35
C ILE A 4 -17.47 38.65 9.58
N ALA A 5 -16.70 39.55 10.21
CA ALA A 5 -15.30 39.30 10.54
C ALA A 5 -15.12 38.17 11.58
N LEU A 6 -16.07 38.00 12.50
CA LEU A 6 -16.06 36.94 13.52
C LEU A 6 -16.37 35.56 12.91
N LEU A 7 -17.30 35.49 11.95
CA LEU A 7 -17.62 34.25 11.23
C LEU A 7 -16.45 33.77 10.35
N PHE A 8 -15.75 34.69 9.70
CA PHE A 8 -14.56 34.35 8.91
C PHE A 8 -13.40 33.85 9.77
N SER A 9 -13.19 34.42 10.97
CA SER A 9 -12.11 33.97 11.86
C SER A 9 -12.39 32.60 12.49
N ILE A 10 -13.66 32.26 12.79
CA ILE A 10 -14.04 30.91 13.25
C ILE A 10 -13.84 29.87 12.15
N LEU A 11 -14.16 30.20 10.89
CA LEU A 11 -13.93 29.30 9.75
C LEU A 11 -12.44 29.02 9.51
N PHE A 12 -11.55 30.00 9.71
CA PHE A 12 -10.10 29.82 9.58
C PHE A 12 -9.50 28.94 10.69
N VAL A 13 -9.98 29.05 11.93
CA VAL A 13 -9.52 28.21 13.05
C VAL A 13 -9.98 26.76 12.89
N LEU A 14 -11.18 26.54 12.34
CA LEU A 14 -11.70 25.21 12.03
C LEU A 14 -10.99 24.55 10.83
N TYR A 15 -10.57 25.34 9.83
CA TYR A 15 -9.83 24.82 8.67
C TYR A 15 -8.41 24.35 9.03
N SER A 16 -7.75 25.01 9.98
CA SER A 16 -6.38 24.68 10.39
C SER A 16 -6.30 23.42 11.27
N HIS A 17 -7.36 23.09 12.02
CA HIS A 17 -7.43 21.89 12.85
C HIS A 17 -7.76 20.60 12.07
N GLY A 18 -8.08 20.72 10.77
CA GLY A 18 -8.48 19.58 9.93
C GLY A 18 -7.37 18.90 9.13
N GLN A 19 -6.17 19.48 9.04
CA GLN A 19 -5.04 18.85 8.35
C GLN A 19 -4.19 18.03 9.32
N THR A 20 -4.67 16.83 9.65
CA THR A 20 -3.82 15.84 10.31
C THR A 20 -2.70 15.43 9.37
N ASN A 21 -1.45 15.45 9.85
CA ASN A 21 -0.32 14.91 9.11
C ASN A 21 -0.63 13.44 8.76
N PRO A 22 -0.76 13.08 7.46
CA PRO A 22 -1.20 11.75 7.06
C PRO A 22 -0.18 10.66 7.40
N LYS A 23 1.04 11.03 7.78
CA LYS A 23 2.15 10.16 8.16
C LYS A 23 2.31 10.04 9.69
N LYS A 24 1.48 10.73 10.49
CA LYS A 24 1.61 10.74 11.96
C LYS A 24 1.48 9.32 12.51
N GLY A 25 2.49 8.86 13.25
CA GLY A 25 2.53 7.50 13.83
C GLY A 25 2.85 6.39 12.82
N MET A 26 3.28 6.72 11.60
CA MET A 26 3.69 5.74 10.60
C MET A 26 5.22 5.60 10.54
N THR A 27 5.68 4.40 10.23
CA THR A 27 7.09 4.08 9.97
C THR A 27 7.38 4.18 8.47
N TYR A 28 8.51 4.77 8.10
CA TYR A 28 8.93 4.85 6.70
C TYR A 28 9.75 3.62 6.29
N ASP A 29 9.29 2.91 5.27
CA ASP A 29 9.98 1.84 4.56
C ASP A 29 10.71 2.43 3.35
N LYS A 30 12.05 2.44 3.40
CA LYS A 30 12.90 2.97 2.33
C LYS A 30 12.88 2.10 1.07
N GLU A 31 12.75 0.78 1.21
CA GLU A 31 12.78 -0.17 0.09
C GLU A 31 11.53 -0.02 -0.79
N ASN A 32 10.36 0.09 -0.15
CA ASN A 32 9.11 0.36 -0.87
C ASN A 32 8.81 1.84 -1.05
N MET A 33 9.63 2.75 -0.51
CA MET A 33 9.34 4.19 -0.41
C MET A 33 7.90 4.45 0.03
N MET A 34 7.52 3.84 1.15
CA MET A 34 6.14 3.78 1.62
C MET A 34 6.09 3.89 3.13
N TYR A 35 5.14 4.65 3.65
CA TYR A 35 4.85 4.72 5.06
C TYR A 35 3.84 3.63 5.42
N TYR A 36 4.03 2.98 6.56
CA TYR A 36 3.10 1.99 7.08
C TYR A 36 2.83 2.19 8.58
N HIS A 37 1.67 1.76 9.03
CA HIS A 37 1.35 1.62 10.46
C HIS A 37 0.56 0.33 10.66
N ILE A 38 1.10 -0.56 11.50
CA ILE A 38 0.48 -1.82 11.86
C ILE A 38 0.02 -1.72 13.31
N SER A 39 -1.23 -2.12 13.55
CA SER A 39 -1.84 -2.15 14.87
C SER A 39 -2.82 -3.32 14.94
N ASN A 40 -3.24 -3.72 16.13
CA ASN A 40 -4.28 -4.72 16.28
C ASN A 40 -5.15 -4.42 17.51
N ASP A 41 -6.36 -4.98 17.51
CA ASP A 41 -7.18 -5.18 18.70
C ASP A 41 -7.41 -6.68 18.91
N ASP A 42 -8.37 -7.05 19.77
CA ASP A 42 -8.71 -8.44 20.07
C ASP A 42 -9.31 -9.18 18.85
N LYS A 43 -9.85 -8.45 17.88
CA LYS A 43 -10.61 -9.00 16.76
C LYS A 43 -9.86 -8.90 15.43
N TYR A 44 -9.10 -7.83 15.20
CA TYR A 44 -8.52 -7.52 13.90
C TYR A 44 -7.05 -7.07 13.99
N LEU A 45 -6.30 -7.43 12.95
CA LEU A 45 -5.04 -6.82 12.56
C LEU A 45 -5.32 -5.73 11.52
N TYR A 46 -4.77 -4.54 11.71
CA TYR A 46 -4.92 -3.38 10.83
C TYR A 46 -3.59 -3.00 10.22
N LEU A 47 -3.54 -2.87 8.89
CA LEU A 47 -2.40 -2.36 8.15
C LEU A 47 -2.82 -1.09 7.42
N ASN A 48 -2.16 0.02 7.73
CA ASN A 48 -2.37 1.31 7.09
C ASN A 48 -1.14 1.64 6.25
N PHE A 49 -1.35 2.15 5.04
CA PHE A 49 -0.31 2.49 4.08
C PHE A 49 -0.51 3.91 3.56
N TYR A 50 0.58 4.64 3.44
CA TYR A 50 0.62 5.96 2.80
C TYR A 50 1.84 6.02 1.89
N LYS A 51 1.65 6.37 0.63
CA LYS A 51 2.72 6.47 -0.36
C LYS A 51 2.54 7.73 -1.19
N ASP A 52 3.54 8.61 -1.14
CA ASP A 52 3.62 9.86 -1.90
C ASP A 52 4.86 9.95 -2.78
N GLU A 53 5.63 8.87 -2.87
CA GLU A 53 6.74 8.70 -3.81
C GLU A 53 6.46 7.50 -4.70
N TYR A 54 6.44 7.69 -6.03
CA TYR A 54 6.13 6.69 -7.06
C TYR A 54 4.86 5.88 -6.75
N ALA A 55 3.81 6.54 -6.26
CA ALA A 55 2.60 5.86 -5.75
C ALA A 55 1.85 5.07 -6.83
N SER A 56 2.06 5.41 -8.12
CA SER A 56 1.53 4.65 -9.26
C SER A 56 1.89 3.16 -9.21
N LYS A 57 3.03 2.79 -8.61
CA LYS A 57 3.48 1.40 -8.41
C LYS A 57 2.45 0.55 -7.67
N VAL A 58 1.81 1.10 -6.63
CA VAL A 58 0.79 0.40 -5.83
C VAL A 58 -0.44 0.05 -6.68
N THR A 59 -0.65 0.79 -7.77
CA THR A 59 -1.81 0.61 -8.63
C THR A 59 -1.49 -0.06 -9.98
N ASN A 60 -0.23 -0.41 -10.22
CA ASN A 60 0.24 -1.10 -11.42
C ASN A 60 0.45 -2.59 -11.12
N LEU A 61 0.35 -3.43 -12.17
CA LEU A 61 0.80 -4.84 -12.35
C LEU A 61 0.86 -5.81 -11.16
N GLY A 62 0.16 -5.53 -10.07
CA GLY A 62 0.14 -6.42 -8.93
C GLY A 62 -0.28 -5.87 -7.57
N GLY A 63 -0.58 -4.58 -7.42
CA GLY A 63 -1.05 -4.10 -6.12
C GLY A 63 0.02 -4.18 -5.02
N ILE A 64 -0.41 -3.98 -3.77
CA ILE A 64 0.36 -4.39 -2.59
C ILE A 64 0.03 -5.85 -2.31
N LYS A 65 1.02 -6.74 -2.39
CA LYS A 65 0.89 -8.12 -1.96
C LYS A 65 1.50 -8.25 -0.57
N ILE A 66 0.71 -8.73 0.39
CA ILE A 66 1.10 -8.80 1.80
C ILE A 66 1.04 -10.24 2.25
N PHE A 67 2.15 -10.76 2.77
CA PHE A 67 2.25 -12.11 3.29
C PHE A 67 2.29 -12.07 4.81
N PHE A 68 1.60 -13.01 5.46
CA PHE A 68 1.47 -13.10 6.91
C PHE A 68 2.08 -14.40 7.41
N ASN A 69 3.34 -14.38 7.84
CA ASN A 69 3.99 -15.55 8.41
C ASN A 69 3.83 -15.55 9.94
N MET A 70 3.09 -16.53 10.45
CA MET A 70 2.79 -16.67 11.88
C MET A 70 3.86 -17.45 12.67
N THR A 71 4.92 -17.90 12.00
CA THR A 71 6.02 -18.67 12.62
C THR A 71 7.25 -17.82 12.95
N SER A 72 7.12 -16.49 12.86
CA SER A 72 8.22 -15.52 13.00
C SER A 72 9.37 -15.71 11.99
N LYS A 73 9.13 -16.47 10.92
CA LYS A 73 10.10 -16.70 9.85
C LYS A 73 9.85 -15.72 8.70
N LYS A 74 10.93 -15.19 8.11
CA LYS A 74 10.87 -14.40 6.89
C LYS A 74 10.74 -15.30 5.66
N ASP A 75 9.61 -15.97 5.55
CA ASP A 75 9.27 -16.90 4.46
C ASP A 75 7.84 -16.66 3.94
N THR A 76 7.67 -16.79 2.63
CA THR A 76 6.40 -16.61 1.90
C THR A 76 5.79 -17.92 1.42
N ILE A 77 6.47 -19.06 1.59
CA ILE A 77 5.99 -20.37 1.18
C ILE A 77 4.83 -20.80 2.09
N ASN A 78 3.69 -21.15 1.48
CA ASN A 78 2.50 -21.66 2.17
C ASN A 78 1.94 -20.76 3.28
N VAL A 79 2.16 -19.45 3.21
CA VAL A 79 1.59 -18.48 4.18
C VAL A 79 0.37 -17.73 3.62
N PRO A 80 -0.57 -17.33 4.50
CA PRO A 80 -1.67 -16.46 4.10
C PRO A 80 -1.18 -15.18 3.42
N ASN A 81 -1.88 -14.72 2.38
CA ASN A 81 -1.57 -13.46 1.73
C ASN A 81 -2.80 -12.76 1.16
N VAL A 82 -2.75 -11.42 1.18
CA VAL A 82 -3.74 -10.53 0.53
C VAL A 82 -3.06 -9.72 -0.56
N VAL A 83 -3.76 -9.51 -1.68
CA VAL A 83 -3.40 -8.50 -2.69
C VAL A 83 -4.47 -7.41 -2.70
N TYR A 84 -4.03 -6.16 -2.53
CA TYR A 84 -4.88 -4.97 -2.64
C TYR A 84 -4.06 -3.72 -2.97
N PRO A 85 -4.52 -2.80 -3.84
CA PRO A 85 -5.66 -2.96 -4.76
C PRO A 85 -5.39 -4.06 -5.79
N VAL A 86 -6.44 -4.61 -6.39
CA VAL A 86 -6.29 -5.61 -7.45
C VAL A 86 -6.12 -4.89 -8.78
N TYR A 87 -5.01 -5.19 -9.47
CA TYR A 87 -4.83 -4.72 -10.84
C TYR A 87 -5.83 -5.44 -11.76
N ALA A 88 -6.68 -4.67 -12.42
CA ALA A 88 -7.44 -5.08 -13.58
C ALA A 88 -7.17 -4.06 -14.70
N TYR A 89 -7.10 -4.54 -15.94
CA TYR A 89 -6.94 -3.66 -17.09
C TYR A 89 -8.32 -3.37 -17.69
N PRO A 90 -8.66 -2.12 -18.07
CA PRO A 90 -7.85 -0.90 -17.94
C PRO A 90 -7.93 -0.24 -16.55
N ASN A 91 -8.83 -0.70 -15.68
CA ASN A 91 -9.18 -0.03 -14.43
C ASN A 91 -8.72 -0.77 -13.17
N LYS A 92 -8.14 -0.02 -12.23
CA LYS A 92 -7.81 -0.50 -10.88
C LYS A 92 -9.08 -0.91 -10.16
N ASP A 93 -9.07 -2.08 -9.53
CA ASP A 93 -10.21 -2.55 -8.75
C ASP A 93 -9.92 -2.34 -7.26
N PHE A 94 -10.56 -1.31 -6.71
CA PHE A 94 -10.52 -0.95 -5.29
C PHE A 94 -11.62 -1.65 -4.47
N GLU A 95 -12.54 -2.35 -5.13
CA GLU A 95 -13.68 -3.04 -4.52
C GLU A 95 -13.42 -4.53 -4.35
N VAL A 96 -12.25 -5.02 -4.78
CA VAL A 96 -11.86 -6.44 -4.73
C VAL A 96 -10.50 -6.62 -4.06
N ILE A 97 -10.40 -7.70 -3.28
CA ILE A 97 -9.15 -8.28 -2.77
C ILE A 97 -8.91 -9.65 -3.39
N VAL A 98 -7.64 -10.06 -3.50
CA VAL A 98 -7.29 -11.49 -3.64
C VAL A 98 -6.81 -11.97 -2.27
N ALA A 99 -7.48 -12.95 -1.68
CA ALA A 99 -7.06 -13.58 -0.44
C ALA A 99 -6.73 -15.06 -0.69
N ARG A 100 -5.63 -15.55 -0.11
CA ARG A 100 -5.19 -16.95 -0.22
C ARG A 100 -4.60 -17.44 1.09
N GLY A 101 -4.79 -18.72 1.41
CA GLY A 101 -4.14 -19.42 2.52
C GLY A 101 -4.70 -19.13 3.92
N PHE A 102 -5.76 -18.31 4.03
CA PHE A 102 -6.41 -18.00 5.31
C PHE A 102 -7.32 -19.15 5.79
N THR A 103 -7.42 -19.37 7.10
CA THR A 103 -8.29 -20.42 7.67
C THR A 103 -9.75 -20.12 7.40
N GLY A 104 -10.48 -21.09 6.85
CA GLY A 104 -11.92 -20.96 6.61
C GLY A 104 -12.29 -19.94 5.53
N VAL A 105 -11.30 -19.39 4.80
CA VAL A 105 -11.50 -18.47 3.69
C VAL A 105 -11.01 -19.15 2.41
N PRO A 106 -11.84 -19.27 1.37
CA PRO A 106 -11.42 -19.86 0.10
C PRO A 106 -10.42 -18.96 -0.64
N ASP A 107 -9.47 -19.58 -1.33
CA ASP A 107 -8.47 -18.92 -2.17
C ASP A 107 -9.12 -18.32 -3.42
N ARG A 108 -9.44 -17.03 -3.40
CA ARG A 108 -10.12 -16.37 -4.53
C ARG A 108 -10.03 -14.84 -4.51
N LYS A 109 -10.47 -14.25 -5.61
CA LYS A 109 -10.92 -12.85 -5.66
C LYS A 109 -12.26 -12.72 -4.92
N MET A 110 -12.43 -11.69 -4.11
CA MET A 110 -13.69 -11.40 -3.42
C MET A 110 -13.83 -9.90 -3.16
N SER A 111 -15.06 -9.44 -2.92
CA SER A 111 -15.30 -8.04 -2.56
C SER A 111 -14.57 -7.64 -1.28
N VAL A 112 -14.17 -6.37 -1.17
CA VAL A 112 -13.70 -5.75 0.08
C VAL A 112 -14.75 -5.82 1.20
N TYR A 113 -16.03 -5.98 0.84
CA TYR A 113 -17.12 -6.31 1.77
C TYR A 113 -17.49 -7.78 1.61
N ASN A 114 -16.88 -8.65 2.41
CA ASN A 114 -17.13 -10.09 2.37
C ASN A 114 -17.47 -10.68 3.74
N LYS A 115 -18.14 -11.84 3.73
CA LYS A 115 -18.57 -12.56 4.93
C LYS A 115 -17.43 -13.07 5.83
N TYR A 116 -16.19 -13.06 5.35
CA TYR A 116 -15.02 -13.51 6.11
C TYR A 116 -14.37 -12.37 6.90
N GLY A 117 -14.80 -11.12 6.71
CA GLY A 117 -14.35 -9.97 7.49
C GLY A 117 -12.98 -9.41 7.08
N ILE A 118 -12.32 -9.95 6.04
CA ILE A 118 -11.10 -9.33 5.47
C ILE A 118 -11.54 -8.12 4.65
N THR A 119 -11.23 -6.90 5.08
CA THR A 119 -11.68 -5.67 4.42
C THR A 119 -10.50 -4.85 3.92
N ALA A 120 -10.75 -4.02 2.91
CA ALA A 120 -9.78 -3.04 2.45
C ALA A 120 -10.45 -1.78 1.92
N GLU A 121 -9.77 -0.65 2.06
CA GLU A 121 -10.17 0.63 1.48
C GLU A 121 -8.92 1.37 0.98
N ALA A 122 -9.06 2.11 -0.11
CA ALA A 122 -7.98 2.95 -0.60
C ALA A 122 -8.47 4.20 -1.33
N LYS A 123 -7.61 5.20 -1.34
CA LYS A 123 -7.72 6.40 -2.16
C LYS A 123 -6.43 6.58 -2.94
N TYR A 124 -6.56 6.75 -4.25
CA TYR A 124 -5.47 7.11 -5.14
C TYR A 124 -5.80 8.45 -5.78
N LYS A 125 -4.88 9.42 -5.68
CA LYS A 125 -5.07 10.77 -6.21
C LYS A 125 -3.84 11.20 -6.99
N GLU A 126 -4.06 11.64 -8.22
CA GLU A 126 -3.05 12.33 -9.01
C GLU A 126 -3.05 13.82 -8.67
N ILE A 127 -1.86 14.42 -8.62
CA ILE A 127 -1.65 15.81 -8.25
C ILE A 127 -1.64 16.65 -9.53
N SER A 128 -2.63 17.52 -9.65
CA SER A 128 -2.76 18.42 -10.79
C SER A 128 -1.53 19.33 -10.90
N GLY A 129 -1.06 19.56 -12.13
CA GLY A 129 0.10 20.39 -12.43
C GLY A 129 1.45 19.67 -12.34
N LYS A 130 1.46 18.37 -12.02
CA LYS A 130 2.69 17.55 -12.03
C LYS A 130 2.78 16.66 -13.26
N SER A 131 4.00 16.48 -13.74
CA SER A 131 4.35 15.45 -14.72
C SER A 131 4.13 14.06 -14.11
N LYS A 132 3.62 13.11 -14.91
CA LYS A 132 3.41 11.72 -14.49
C LYS A 132 4.69 10.98 -14.10
N TYR A 133 5.85 11.54 -14.48
CA TYR A 133 7.17 11.00 -14.19
C TYR A 133 7.77 11.57 -12.90
N GLU A 134 7.19 12.65 -12.36
CA GLU A 134 7.61 13.20 -11.08
C GLU A 134 7.36 12.19 -9.96
N LYS A 135 8.32 12.09 -9.05
CA LYS A 135 8.24 11.14 -7.93
C LYS A 135 6.97 11.31 -7.10
N ASP A 136 6.44 12.51 -6.96
CA ASP A 136 5.30 12.86 -6.12
C ASP A 136 4.08 13.30 -6.94
N TYR A 137 3.98 12.78 -8.18
CA TYR A 137 2.83 12.92 -9.06
C TYR A 137 1.53 12.41 -8.45
N SER A 138 1.59 11.36 -7.63
CA SER A 138 0.39 10.75 -7.06
C SER A 138 0.57 10.32 -5.62
N ILE A 139 -0.57 10.24 -4.92
CA ILE A 139 -0.67 9.84 -3.52
C ILE A 139 -1.59 8.62 -3.43
N PHE A 140 -1.14 7.61 -2.71
CA PHE A 140 -1.92 6.46 -2.31
C PHE A 140 -2.12 6.45 -0.80
N LYS A 141 -3.35 6.19 -0.36
CA LYS A 141 -3.72 5.87 1.02
C LYS A 141 -4.46 4.55 0.99
N GLY A 142 -4.05 3.59 1.82
CA GLY A 142 -4.69 2.28 1.89
C GLY A 142 -4.83 1.80 3.32
N LYS A 143 -5.90 1.05 3.59
CA LYS A 143 -6.10 0.32 4.84
C LYS A 143 -6.59 -1.09 4.52
N ILE A 144 -6.06 -2.07 5.25
CA ILE A 144 -6.48 -3.46 5.19
C ILE A 144 -6.74 -3.92 6.62
N SER A 145 -7.87 -4.59 6.85
CA SER A 145 -8.20 -5.17 8.15
C SER A 145 -8.42 -6.68 7.99
N ILE A 146 -7.80 -7.46 8.86
CA ILE A 146 -7.82 -8.93 8.80
C ILE A 146 -8.27 -9.46 10.15
N PRO A 147 -9.36 -10.26 10.22
CA PRO A 147 -9.75 -10.90 11.46
C PRO A 147 -8.62 -11.79 11.98
N ARG A 148 -8.32 -11.70 13.28
CA ARG A 148 -7.30 -12.55 13.90
C ARG A 148 -7.67 -14.03 13.82
N SER A 149 -8.97 -14.35 13.85
CA SER A 149 -9.50 -15.71 13.75
C SER A 149 -9.16 -16.43 12.43
N VAL A 150 -8.91 -15.69 11.34
CA VAL A 150 -8.56 -16.30 10.04
C VAL A 150 -7.04 -16.50 9.87
N LEU A 151 -6.23 -15.95 10.77
CA LEU A 151 -4.77 -16.18 10.82
C LEU A 151 -4.50 -17.47 11.59
N LYS A 152 -3.89 -18.47 10.95
CA LYS A 152 -3.50 -19.76 11.59
C LYS A 152 -2.39 -19.53 12.62
N SER A 153 -2.69 -19.17 13.86
CA SER A 153 -1.64 -18.97 14.85
C SER A 153 -2.03 -19.18 16.30
N ASN A 154 -1.13 -19.85 17.01
CA ASN A 154 -1.01 -19.85 18.47
C ASN A 154 0.13 -18.91 18.95
N ASN A 155 0.82 -18.26 18.02
CA ASN A 155 1.93 -17.34 18.25
C ASN A 155 1.47 -15.89 18.10
N ASN A 156 1.99 -15.02 18.97
CA ASN A 156 1.70 -13.59 18.94
C ASN A 156 2.59 -12.82 17.97
N THR A 157 3.71 -13.37 17.53
CA THR A 157 4.61 -12.67 16.60
C THR A 157 4.30 -13.02 15.14
N LEU A 158 4.16 -11.99 14.30
CA LEU A 158 4.07 -12.08 12.85
C LEU A 158 5.35 -11.57 12.19
N SER A 159 5.79 -12.27 11.14
CA SER A 159 6.64 -11.70 10.10
C SER A 159 5.78 -11.37 8.88
N ILE A 160 5.64 -10.07 8.60
CA ILE A 160 4.79 -9.53 7.54
C ILE A 160 5.68 -9.06 6.40
N MET A 161 5.54 -9.65 5.21
CA MET A 161 6.21 -9.15 4.01
C MET A 161 5.27 -8.24 3.25
N VAL A 162 5.71 -7.00 2.98
CA VAL A 162 5.02 -6.07 2.09
C VAL A 162 5.76 -6.02 0.76
N LEU A 163 5.14 -6.55 -0.29
CA LEU A 163 5.70 -6.64 -1.64
C LEU A 163 4.95 -5.71 -2.59
N LEU A 164 5.70 -4.78 -3.21
CA LEU A 164 5.23 -4.01 -4.36
C LEU A 164 5.79 -4.65 -5.63
N ARG A 165 4.88 -5.12 -6.49
CA ARG A 165 5.24 -5.81 -7.73
C ARG A 165 5.45 -4.80 -8.86
N GLY A 166 6.45 -5.07 -9.68
CA GLY A 166 6.68 -4.44 -10.98
C GLY A 166 6.72 -5.49 -12.09
N VAL A 167 7.23 -5.13 -13.27
CA VAL A 167 7.47 -6.08 -14.38
C VAL A 167 8.75 -6.90 -14.18
N ARG A 168 9.74 -6.39 -13.43
CA ARG A 168 11.07 -6.99 -13.30
C ARG A 168 11.34 -7.41 -11.87
N LEU A 169 11.84 -8.64 -11.73
CA LEU A 169 12.29 -9.15 -10.44
C LEU A 169 13.59 -8.48 -9.97
N GLN A 170 14.47 -8.11 -10.91
CA GLN A 170 15.75 -7.46 -10.65
C GLN A 170 15.92 -6.22 -11.53
N PRO A 171 16.64 -5.18 -11.07
CA PRO A 171 17.03 -4.05 -11.89
C PRO A 171 17.80 -4.46 -13.14
N LEU A 172 17.80 -3.60 -14.16
CA LEU A 172 18.72 -3.77 -15.27
C LEU A 172 20.18 -3.65 -14.79
N PRO A 173 21.11 -4.46 -15.34
CA PRO A 173 22.53 -4.22 -15.17
C PRO A 173 22.91 -2.81 -15.59
N VAL A 174 23.95 -2.25 -14.97
CA VAL A 174 24.48 -0.93 -15.32
C VAL A 174 24.85 -0.92 -16.82
N GLY A 175 24.31 0.04 -17.56
CA GLY A 175 24.53 0.21 -19.00
C GLY A 175 23.58 -0.58 -19.92
N ALA A 176 22.71 -1.43 -19.39
CA ALA A 176 21.68 -2.09 -20.19
C ALA A 176 20.51 -1.13 -20.46
N THR A 177 20.13 -0.97 -21.72
CA THR A 177 18.96 -0.19 -22.12
C THR A 177 17.77 -1.10 -22.41
N LEU A 178 16.56 -0.55 -22.27
CA LEU A 178 15.36 -1.19 -22.78
C LEU A 178 15.46 -1.24 -24.31
N GLY A 179 15.52 -2.45 -24.88
CA GLY A 179 15.54 -2.65 -26.33
C GLY A 179 14.35 -1.97 -27.01
N THR A 180 14.58 -1.53 -28.26
CA THR A 180 13.96 -0.40 -28.99
C THR A 180 14.35 0.97 -28.43
N LEU A 181 15.19 1.69 -29.21
CA LEU A 181 15.68 3.04 -28.97
C LEU A 181 14.52 4.01 -28.66
N MET A 182 14.17 4.14 -27.38
CA MET A 182 13.34 5.23 -26.88
C MET A 182 14.27 6.25 -26.26
N ASN A 183 14.25 7.48 -26.78
CA ASN A 183 14.87 8.61 -26.10
C ASN A 183 14.05 8.86 -24.83
N THR A 184 14.54 8.38 -23.69
CA THR A 184 13.99 8.72 -22.37
C THR A 184 14.77 9.88 -21.78
N THR A 185 14.09 10.68 -20.97
CA THR A 185 14.76 11.67 -20.12
C THR A 185 15.29 10.99 -18.85
N PRO A 186 16.28 11.58 -18.16
CA PRO A 186 16.74 11.05 -16.86
C PRO A 186 15.61 10.91 -15.82
N GLU A 187 14.62 11.81 -15.85
CA GLU A 187 13.43 11.75 -14.99
C GLU A 187 12.59 10.50 -15.29
N GLU A 188 12.35 10.21 -16.57
CA GLU A 188 11.63 9.02 -17.01
C GLU A 188 12.38 7.74 -16.62
N ASP A 189 13.70 7.70 -16.78
CA ASP A 189 14.52 6.54 -16.41
C ASP A 189 14.44 6.23 -14.91
N ILE A 190 14.52 7.27 -14.08
CA ILE A 190 14.37 7.15 -12.62
C ILE A 190 12.95 6.67 -12.28
N TYR A 191 11.94 7.26 -12.90
CA TYR A 191 10.55 6.86 -12.70
C TYR A 191 10.35 5.38 -13.04
N PHE A 192 10.71 4.95 -14.25
CA PHE A 192 10.54 3.58 -14.71
C PHE A 192 11.31 2.59 -13.83
N SER A 193 12.51 2.91 -13.40
CA SER A 193 13.28 2.06 -12.47
C SER A 193 12.53 1.82 -11.15
N ASN A 194 11.85 2.82 -10.61
CA ASN A 194 11.10 2.69 -9.36
C ASN A 194 9.79 1.92 -9.53
N ILE A 195 9.08 2.12 -10.64
CA ILE A 195 7.77 1.46 -10.88
C ILE A 195 7.88 0.06 -11.49
N GLN A 196 8.95 -0.24 -12.23
CA GLN A 196 9.11 -1.51 -12.94
C GLN A 196 9.79 -2.60 -12.11
N ASN A 197 10.63 -2.25 -11.15
CA ASN A 197 11.34 -3.23 -10.33
C ASN A 197 10.49 -3.68 -9.14
N TRP A 198 10.59 -4.95 -8.74
CA TRP A 198 9.99 -5.42 -7.50
C TRP A 198 10.72 -4.79 -6.31
N SER A 199 9.97 -4.45 -5.25
CA SER A 199 10.53 -4.00 -3.97
C SER A 199 9.77 -4.66 -2.82
N HIS A 200 10.45 -4.94 -1.72
CA HIS A 200 9.81 -5.56 -0.57
C HIS A 200 10.50 -5.19 0.75
N ASN A 201 9.75 -5.33 1.83
CA ASN A 201 10.27 -5.20 3.19
C ASN A 201 9.62 -6.24 4.12
N TRP A 202 10.38 -6.67 5.12
CA TRP A 202 9.92 -7.56 6.18
C TRP A 202 9.74 -6.78 7.48
N ILE A 203 8.55 -6.89 8.06
CA ILE A 203 8.17 -6.23 9.30
C ILE A 203 7.88 -7.32 10.33
N ASN A 204 8.55 -7.26 11.48
CA ASN A 204 8.18 -8.09 12.63
C ASN A 204 7.17 -7.31 13.46
N TYR A 205 6.06 -7.95 13.83
CA TYR A 205 4.99 -7.34 14.61
C TYR A 205 4.49 -8.30 15.67
N ASP A 206 4.47 -7.85 16.92
CA ASP A 206 3.89 -8.59 18.03
C ASP A 206 2.44 -8.15 18.23
N LEU A 207 1.51 -9.11 18.13
CA LEU A 207 0.11 -8.95 18.47
C LEU A 207 0.00 -8.58 19.95
N LYS A 208 -0.71 -7.49 20.19
CA LYS A 208 -1.10 -7.04 21.53
C LYS A 208 -2.42 -7.68 21.97
#